data_AF-A0AAU1FUF6-F1
#
_entry.id   AF-A0AAU1FUF6-F1
#
_cell.length_a   1.000
_cell.length_b   1.000
_cell.length_c   1.000
_cell.angle_alpha   90.00
_cell.angle_beta   90.00
_cell.angle_gamma   90.00
#
_symmetry.space_group_name_H-M   'P 1'
#
loop_
_entity.id
_entity.type
_entity.pdbx_description
1 polymer ?
#
loop_
_entity_poly.entity_id
_entity_poly.type
_entity_poly.pdbx_seq_one_letter_code
_entity_poly.pdbx_strand_id
1 'polypeptide(L)'
;MNMALTYSPITSDWPCQVKTPGSYDWERSAVKWLRELVPTRYASYPVLLKHPVLLARHAHIQVQHEIRVARTALQTARAELPALGLHEGVIEHTIKLYAAEVLQLQHIARSIRAVTQALVDSNVARN
;
A
#
# COMPACT_ATOMS: atom_id res chain seq x y z
N MET A 1 -21.45 15.41 33.70
CA MET A 1 -22.18 14.51 32.79
C MET A 1 -21.28 14.34 31.58
N ASN A 2 -20.49 13.26 31.56
CA ASN A 2 -19.31 13.15 30.72
C ASN A 2 -19.68 12.74 29.29
N MET A 3 -19.22 13.53 28.33
CA MET A 3 -19.22 13.20 26.90
C MET A 3 -18.34 11.97 26.65
N ALA A 4 -18.92 10.93 26.07
CA ALA A 4 -18.19 9.84 25.44
C ALA A 4 -18.46 9.89 23.93
N LEU A 5 -17.57 10.55 23.19
CA LEU A 5 -17.48 10.43 21.74
C LEU A 5 -16.20 9.65 21.42
N THR A 6 -16.27 8.33 21.48
CA THR A 6 -15.20 7.46 20.98
C THR A 6 -15.53 7.03 19.55
N TYR A 7 -15.55 8.00 18.64
CA TYR A 7 -15.49 7.72 17.20
C TYR A 7 -14.05 7.98 16.78
N SER A 8 -13.20 6.95 16.76
CA SER A 8 -11.94 7.04 16.03
C SER A 8 -12.32 7.19 14.55
N PRO A 9 -12.13 8.36 13.92
CA PRO A 9 -12.39 8.46 12.51
C PRO A 9 -11.42 7.51 11.84
N ILE A 10 -11.96 6.58 11.06
CA ILE A 10 -11.20 5.86 10.05
C ILE A 10 -10.43 6.96 9.29
N THR A 11 -9.12 7.04 9.51
CA THR A 11 -8.29 8.09 8.91
C THR A 11 -8.49 8.05 7.39
N SER A 12 -8.45 9.19 6.69
CA SER A 12 -8.60 9.24 5.21
C SER A 12 -7.67 8.27 4.45
N ASP A 13 -6.60 7.81 5.09
CA ASP A 13 -5.66 6.85 4.53
C ASP A 13 -6.08 5.38 4.70
N TRP A 14 -7.18 5.06 5.38
CA TRP A 14 -7.60 3.67 5.56
C TRP A 14 -8.11 3.07 4.23
N PRO A 15 -7.66 1.87 3.84
CA PRO A 15 -8.09 1.26 2.59
C PRO A 15 -9.51 0.72 2.68
N CYS A 16 -10.35 1.02 1.68
CA CYS A 16 -11.75 0.59 1.62
C CYS A 16 -11.93 -0.94 1.61
N GLN A 17 -10.92 -1.69 1.18
CA GLN A 17 -10.90 -3.15 1.13
C GLN A 17 -10.71 -3.79 2.50
N VAL A 18 -10.26 -3.03 3.50
CA VAL A 18 -10.00 -3.52 4.86
C VAL A 18 -11.09 -3.04 5.79
N LYS A 19 -11.71 -3.96 6.52
CA LYS A 19 -12.72 -3.63 7.52
C LYS A 19 -12.11 -2.79 8.64
N THR A 20 -12.97 -2.05 9.35
CA THR A 20 -12.58 -1.22 10.49
C THR A 20 -11.78 -2.03 11.53
N PRO A 21 -10.68 -1.49 12.08
CA PRO A 21 -9.94 -2.12 13.17
C PRO A 21 -10.86 -2.56 14.32
N GLY A 22 -10.61 -3.74 14.87
CA GLY A 22 -11.39 -4.31 15.97
C GLY A 22 -12.74 -4.94 15.57
N SER A 23 -13.22 -4.74 14.33
CA SER A 23 -14.46 -5.38 13.86
C SER A 23 -14.27 -6.86 13.52
N TYR A 24 -15.35 -7.65 13.52
CA TYR A 24 -15.22 -9.08 13.19
C TYR A 24 -14.57 -9.31 11.81
N ASP A 25 -13.59 -10.23 11.77
CA ASP A 25 -12.79 -10.58 10.58
C ASP A 25 -11.90 -9.45 10.00
N TRP A 26 -11.67 -8.35 10.73
CA TRP A 26 -10.89 -7.23 10.19
C TRP A 26 -9.44 -7.61 9.85
N GLU A 27 -8.77 -8.39 10.68
CA GLU A 27 -7.40 -8.85 10.42
C GLU A 27 -7.33 -9.74 9.17
N ARG A 28 -8.37 -10.55 8.94
CA ARG A 28 -8.45 -11.39 7.76
C ARG A 28 -8.56 -10.56 6.48
N SER A 29 -9.36 -9.49 6.52
CA SER A 29 -9.45 -8.54 5.40
C SER A 29 -8.14 -7.77 5.19
N ALA A 30 -7.44 -7.40 6.26
CA ALA A 30 -6.14 -6.74 6.19
C ALA A 30 -5.09 -7.66 5.55
N VAL A 31 -5.01 -8.92 5.98
CA VAL A 31 -4.10 -9.91 5.39
C VAL A 31 -4.41 -10.14 3.91
N LYS A 32 -5.68 -10.26 3.53
CA LYS A 32 -6.07 -10.42 2.12
C LYS A 32 -5.57 -9.24 1.28
N TRP A 33 -5.86 -8.02 1.71
CA TRP A 33 -5.43 -6.81 1.01
C TRP A 33 -3.90 -6.69 0.94
N LEU A 34 -3.18 -6.91 2.03
CA LEU A 34 -1.70 -6.87 2.04
C LEU A 34 -1.07 -7.91 1.10
N ARG A 35 -1.70 -9.07 0.90
CA ARG A 35 -1.23 -10.10 -0.04
C ARG A 35 -1.36 -9.66 -1.49
N GLU A 36 -2.33 -8.81 -1.82
CA GLU A 36 -2.52 -8.27 -3.16
C GLU A 36 -1.42 -7.24 -3.51
N LEU A 37 -0.77 -6.66 -2.49
CA LEU A 37 0.30 -5.64 -2.66
C LEU A 37 1.71 -6.22 -2.74
N VAL A 38 1.88 -7.53 -2.54
CA VAL A 38 3.19 -8.18 -2.57
C VAL A 38 3.23 -9.21 -3.69
N PRO A 39 4.41 -9.45 -4.31
CA PRO A 39 4.55 -10.52 -5.28
C PRO A 39 4.05 -11.86 -4.72
N THR A 40 3.36 -12.65 -5.56
CA THR A 40 2.72 -13.92 -5.17
C THR A 40 3.66 -14.89 -4.45
N ARG A 41 4.94 -14.89 -4.83
CA ARG A 41 5.99 -15.71 -4.18
C ARG A 41 6.14 -15.42 -2.68
N TYR A 42 5.93 -14.18 -2.26
CA TYR A 42 6.00 -13.81 -0.84
C TYR A 42 4.66 -14.07 -0.14
N ALA A 43 3.54 -13.84 -0.85
CA ALA A 43 2.21 -14.10 -0.34
C ALA A 43 1.90 -15.59 -0.07
N SER A 44 2.78 -16.52 -0.49
CA SER A 44 2.66 -17.96 -0.23
C SER A 44 3.48 -18.45 0.97
N TYR A 45 4.40 -17.66 1.52
CA TYR A 45 5.23 -18.10 2.66
C TYR A 45 4.39 -18.21 3.95
N PRO A 46 4.36 -19.39 4.61
CA PRO A 46 3.54 -19.61 5.80
C PRO A 46 3.86 -18.65 6.96
N VAL A 47 5.13 -18.23 7.10
CA VAL A 47 5.54 -17.28 8.15
C VAL A 47 4.85 -15.92 8.00
N LEU A 48 4.70 -15.42 6.77
CA LEU A 48 4.02 -14.14 6.52
C LEU A 48 2.51 -14.26 6.73
N LEU A 49 1.94 -15.43 6.43
CA LEU A 49 0.52 -15.69 6.66
C LEU A 49 0.16 -15.83 8.15
N LYS A 50 1.06 -16.40 8.95
CA LYS A 50 0.89 -16.55 10.40
C LYS A 50 1.15 -15.26 11.18
N HIS A 51 1.93 -14.34 10.61
CA HIS A 51 2.32 -13.09 11.27
C HIS A 51 1.95 -11.88 10.39
N PRO A 52 0.70 -11.36 10.48
CA PRO A 52 0.22 -10.24 9.67
C PRO A 52 1.09 -8.98 9.73
N VAL A 53 1.72 -8.72 10.89
CA VAL A 53 2.65 -7.58 11.06
C VAL A 53 3.91 -7.74 10.19
N LEU A 54 4.44 -8.97 10.04
CA LEU A 54 5.57 -9.23 9.16
C LEU A 54 5.18 -9.04 7.69
N LEU A 55 3.99 -9.49 7.31
CA LEU A 55 3.44 -9.26 5.97
C LEU A 55 3.29 -7.76 5.69
N ALA A 56 2.75 -6.99 6.64
CA ALA A 56 2.59 -5.55 6.50
C ALA A 56 3.94 -4.83 6.35
N ARG A 57 4.96 -5.22 7.14
CA ARG A 57 6.33 -4.74 6.97
C ARG A 57 6.88 -5.01 5.57
N HIS A 58 6.66 -6.21 5.05
CA HIS A 58 7.13 -6.57 3.71
C HIS A 58 6.40 -5.78 2.61
N ALA A 59 5.08 -5.67 2.69
CA ALA A 59 4.27 -4.86 1.77
C ALA A 59 4.73 -3.40 1.76
N HIS A 60 5.04 -2.83 2.93
CA HIS A 60 5.57 -1.47 3.01
C HIS A 60 6.87 -1.31 2.22
N ILE A 61 7.84 -2.22 2.42
CA ILE A 61 9.12 -2.20 1.70
C ILE A 61 8.89 -2.33 0.20
N GLN A 62 8.06 -3.29 -0.23
CA GLN A 62 7.72 -3.53 -1.64
C GLN A 62 7.18 -2.25 -2.30
N VAL A 63 6.16 -1.61 -1.71
CA VAL A 63 5.58 -0.38 -2.25
C VAL A 63 6.58 0.78 -2.26
N GLN A 64 7.46 0.88 -1.25
CA GLN A 64 8.53 1.89 -1.29
C GLN A 64 9.49 1.68 -2.48
N HIS A 65 9.79 0.44 -2.84
CA HIS A 65 10.59 0.14 -4.02
C HIS A 65 9.84 0.46 -5.32
N GLU A 66 8.55 0.14 -5.40
CA GLU A 66 7.72 0.48 -6.57
C GLU A 66 7.64 1.99 -6.79
N ILE A 67 7.48 2.79 -5.72
CA ILE A 67 7.52 4.26 -5.80
C ILE A 67 8.84 4.75 -6.40
N ARG A 68 9.97 4.14 -6.00
CA ARG A 68 11.29 4.52 -6.54
C ARG A 68 11.37 4.20 -8.02
N VAL A 69 10.92 3.02 -8.44
CA VAL A 69 10.89 2.61 -9.85
C VAL A 69 10.03 3.56 -10.67
N ALA A 70 8.80 3.84 -10.23
CA ALA A 70 7.88 4.74 -10.94
C ALA A 70 8.43 6.17 -11.05
N ARG A 71 9.11 6.67 -10.00
CA ARG A 71 9.77 7.98 -10.02
C ARG A 71 10.94 8.02 -11.00
N THR A 72 11.79 6.98 -11.02
CA THR A 72 12.88 6.88 -11.98
C THR A 72 12.33 6.86 -13.40
N ALA A 73 11.33 6.02 -13.68
CA ALA A 73 10.68 5.95 -14.99
C ALA A 73 10.09 7.30 -15.42
N LEU A 74 9.43 8.02 -14.50
CA LEU A 74 8.90 9.37 -14.78
C LEU A 74 10.00 10.38 -15.11
N GLN A 75 11.12 10.34 -14.38
CA GLN A 75 12.23 11.28 -14.54
C GLN A 75 13.00 11.06 -15.84
N THR A 76 13.17 9.80 -16.26
CA THR A 76 13.94 9.45 -17.46
C THR A 76 13.09 9.38 -18.73
N ALA A 77 11.75 9.28 -18.61
CA ALA A 77 10.83 9.08 -19.73
C ALA A 77 11.08 10.00 -20.93
N ARG A 78 11.24 11.32 -20.72
CA ARG A 78 11.44 12.26 -21.83
C ARG A 78 12.77 12.07 -22.57
N ALA A 79 13.79 11.54 -21.90
CA ALA A 79 15.10 11.33 -22.49
C ALA A 79 15.22 9.95 -23.15
N GLU A 80 14.65 8.91 -22.52
CA GLU A 80 14.83 7.53 -22.95
C GLU A 80 13.80 7.07 -23.98
N LEU A 81 12.52 7.49 -23.85
CA LEU A 81 11.45 7.01 -24.71
C LEU A 81 11.59 7.41 -26.19
N PRO A 82 12.09 8.62 -26.56
CA PRO A 82 12.37 8.95 -27.96
C PRO A 82 13.43 8.04 -28.59
N ALA A 83 14.47 7.68 -27.83
CA ALA A 83 15.53 6.78 -28.31
C ALA A 83 15.01 5.35 -28.58
N LEU A 84 13.87 4.99 -27.99
CA LEU A 84 13.15 3.74 -28.25
C LEU A 84 12.19 3.82 -29.46
N GLY A 85 12.15 4.95 -30.18
CA GLY A 85 11.32 5.14 -31.37
C GLY A 85 9.83 5.39 -31.09
N LEU A 86 9.49 5.79 -29.86
CA LEU A 86 8.10 6.06 -29.48
C LEU A 86 7.64 7.44 -29.97
N HIS A 87 6.39 7.53 -30.42
CA HIS A 87 5.79 8.77 -30.90
C HIS A 87 5.40 9.70 -29.73
N GLU A 88 5.43 11.02 -29.94
CA GLU A 88 5.22 12.04 -28.89
C GLU A 88 3.95 11.81 -28.05
N GLY A 89 2.81 11.56 -28.69
CA GLY A 89 1.56 11.31 -27.97
C GLY A 89 1.61 10.11 -27.03
N VAL A 90 2.39 9.07 -27.35
CA VAL A 90 2.62 7.91 -26.47
C VAL A 90 3.49 8.32 -25.30
N ILE A 91 4.56 9.08 -25.56
CA ILE A 91 5.49 9.59 -24.52
C ILE A 91 4.73 10.44 -23.49
N GLU A 92 3.92 11.40 -23.94
CA GLU A 92 3.11 12.23 -23.06
C GLU A 92 2.13 11.40 -22.22
N HIS A 93 1.49 10.40 -22.83
CA HIS A 93 0.55 9.53 -22.13
C HIS A 93 1.26 8.68 -21.06
N THR A 94 2.42 8.11 -21.40
CA THR A 94 3.25 7.35 -20.46
C THR A 94 3.74 8.19 -19.28
N ILE A 95 4.12 9.46 -19.51
CA ILE A 95 4.50 10.39 -18.43
C ILE A 95 3.31 10.63 -17.49
N LYS A 96 2.12 10.88 -18.04
CA LYS A 96 0.90 11.07 -17.24
C LYS A 96 0.57 9.81 -16.42
N LEU A 97 0.75 8.62 -17.02
CA LEU A 97 0.58 7.34 -16.34
C LEU A 97 1.55 7.20 -15.16
N TYR A 98 2.85 7.41 -15.35
CA TYR A 98 3.81 7.32 -14.24
C TYR A 98 3.56 8.36 -13.15
N ALA A 99 3.15 9.58 -13.51
CA ALA A 99 2.79 10.60 -12.53
C ALA A 99 1.58 10.17 -11.67
N ALA A 100 0.54 9.62 -12.28
CA ALA A 100 -0.62 9.09 -11.57
C ALA A 100 -0.24 7.89 -10.67
N GLU A 101 0.58 6.98 -11.19
CA GLU A 101 1.07 5.81 -10.46
C GLU A 101 1.84 6.19 -9.20
N VAL A 102 2.74 7.19 -9.28
CA VAL A 102 3.47 7.69 -8.12
C VAL A 102 2.53 8.22 -7.04
N LEU A 103 1.46 8.92 -7.40
CA LEU A 103 0.46 9.43 -6.44
C LEU A 103 -0.32 8.29 -5.79
N GLN A 104 -0.74 7.31 -6.59
CA GLN A 104 -1.47 6.13 -6.12
C GLN A 104 -0.62 5.30 -5.16
N LEU A 105 0.62 4.97 -5.52
CA LEU A 105 1.53 4.20 -4.67
C LEU A 105 1.85 4.94 -3.36
N GLN A 106 1.95 6.27 -3.38
CA GLN A 106 2.11 7.07 -2.16
C GLN A 106 0.88 6.99 -1.24
N HIS A 107 -0.33 6.97 -1.80
CA HIS A 107 -1.55 6.75 -1.03
C HIS A 107 -1.56 5.34 -0.43
N ILE A 108 -1.29 4.30 -1.23
CA ILE A 108 -1.17 2.92 -0.75
C ILE A 108 -0.13 2.83 0.38
N ALA A 109 1.02 3.51 0.26
CA ALA A 109 2.02 3.52 1.31
C ALA A 109 1.51 4.12 2.64
N ARG A 110 0.67 5.16 2.59
CA ARG A 110 0.00 5.70 3.78
C ARG A 110 -0.99 4.70 4.36
N SER A 111 -1.80 4.06 3.51
CA SER A 111 -2.74 3.02 3.90
C SER A 111 -2.06 1.83 4.58
N ILE A 112 -0.93 1.37 4.04
CA ILE A 112 -0.16 0.27 4.64
C ILE A 112 0.31 0.69 6.04
N ARG A 113 0.78 1.92 6.22
CA ARG A 113 1.21 2.40 7.56
C ARG A 113 0.05 2.40 8.56
N ALA A 114 -1.13 2.89 8.16
CA ALA A 114 -2.31 2.89 9.03
C ALA A 114 -2.72 1.47 9.43
N VAL A 115 -2.76 0.54 8.47
CA VAL A 115 -3.08 -0.88 8.73
C VAL A 115 -2.00 -1.53 9.59
N THR A 116 -0.72 -1.24 9.35
CA THR A 116 0.40 -1.77 10.14
C THR A 116 0.26 -1.36 11.60
N GLN A 117 -0.03 -0.08 11.86
CA GLN A 117 -0.22 0.42 13.23
C GLN A 117 -1.37 -0.30 13.93
N ALA A 118 -2.53 -0.42 13.27
CA ALA A 118 -3.67 -1.15 13.84
C ALA A 118 -3.35 -2.63 14.13
N LEU A 119 -2.59 -3.30 13.26
CA LEU A 119 -2.15 -4.69 13.47
C LEU A 119 -1.20 -4.82 14.65
N VAL A 120 -0.28 -3.85 14.83
CA VAL A 120 0.62 -3.81 15.98
C VAL A 120 -0.18 -3.59 17.27
N ASP A 121 -1.08 -2.61 17.30
CA ASP A 121 -1.89 -2.29 18.47
C ASP A 121 -2.76 -3.48 18.90
N SER A 122 -3.39 -4.17 17.93
CA SER A 122 -4.15 -5.41 18.18
C SER A 122 -3.27 -6.54 18.72
N ASN A 123 -2.05 -6.68 18.20
CA ASN A 123 -1.12 -7.69 18.68
C ASN A 123 -0.64 -7.41 20.11
N VAL A 124 -0.42 -6.15 20.46
CA VAL A 124 -0.09 -5.73 21.83
C VAL A 124 -1.25 -5.99 22.77
N ALA A 125 -2.49 -5.71 22.38
CA ALA A 125 -3.68 -5.95 23.21
C ALA A 125 -3.98 -7.44 23.49
N ARG A 126 -3.41 -8.37 22.70
CA ARG A 126 -3.57 -9.82 22.87
C ARG A 126 -2.52 -10.47 23.76
N ASN A 127 -1.38 -9.82 23.98
CA ASN A 127 -0.27 -10.32 24.80
C ASN A 127 -0.34 -9.72 26.20
#